data_AF-A0A6A5KE75-F1
#
_entry.id   AF-A0A6A5KE75-F1
#
_cell.length_a   1.000
_cell.length_b   1.000
_cell.length_c   1.000
_cell.angle_alpha   90.00
_cell.angle_beta   90.00
_cell.angle_gamma   90.00
#
_symmetry.space_group_name_H-M   'P 1'
#
loop_
_entity.id
_entity.type
_entity.pdbx_description
1 polymer ?
#
loop_
_entity_poly.entity_id
_entity_poly.type
_entity_poly.pdbx_seq_one_letter_code
_entity_poly.pdbx_strand_id
1 'polypeptide(L)'
;MPYSPNLVAENQAALDHFIQLPVSHDMISYLAQKATQVIRCEPSINKNLPPTPPASPPQHAASTREPSLPSVEEFITSIVEKSHVQTATLMTSLVYLSRLRSRLPPVAKGMRCTVHRIFLASLILAAKNLNDSSPKNKHWARYSAVRGYENFGFSITEVNLMEKQLLFLLDWDLRINPEDLYYHLEPFLAPIRVWQSRQAEKVRLAEKEKELARQQYQLTAENLSRSVHPYTSTSSFSSYAPRPQRHRAHHAPSSRAPSRTPSLSPPTRSSSVSTSSGSPMSLHDSPSEAILQRYDADQGANLVYINGPGSYAAKQQHSLPLYETQPSKKAKTSTGGLFSRMFVGRQTTY
;
A
#
# COMPACT_ATOMS: atom_id res chain seq x y z
N MET A 1 24.25 -0.69 17.91
CA MET A 1 23.02 -0.48 18.72
C MET A 1 22.61 -1.83 19.28
N PRO A 2 22.60 -2.05 20.60
CA PRO A 2 22.18 -3.32 21.17
C PRO A 2 20.66 -3.47 20.97
N TYR A 3 20.25 -4.59 20.37
CA TYR A 3 18.85 -4.95 20.16
C TYR A 3 18.20 -5.23 21.52
N SER A 4 17.30 -4.34 21.97
CA SER A 4 16.45 -4.63 23.12
C SER A 4 15.33 -5.57 22.67
N PRO A 5 15.08 -6.70 23.34
CA PRO A 5 13.99 -7.63 22.98
C PRO A 5 12.61 -6.97 23.02
N ASN A 6 12.47 -5.88 23.78
CA ASN A 6 11.24 -5.09 23.84
C ASN A 6 10.93 -4.43 22.48
N LEU A 7 11.95 -3.95 21.78
CA LEU A 7 11.79 -3.30 20.47
C LEU A 7 11.29 -4.26 19.39
N VAL A 8 11.69 -5.54 19.44
CA VAL A 8 11.24 -6.56 18.48
C VAL A 8 9.74 -6.81 18.62
N ALA A 9 9.29 -7.00 19.87
CA ALA A 9 7.87 -7.21 20.16
C ALA A 9 7.02 -5.97 19.79
N GLU A 10 7.52 -4.77 20.10
CA GLU A 10 6.87 -3.51 19.71
C GLU A 10 6.79 -3.35 18.19
N ASN A 11 7.85 -3.67 17.46
CA ASN A 11 7.86 -3.63 15.99
C ASN A 11 6.87 -4.61 15.38
N GLN A 12 6.80 -5.83 15.90
CA GLN A 12 5.84 -6.83 15.45
C GLN A 12 4.40 -6.37 15.71
N ALA A 13 4.09 -5.92 16.93
CA ALA A 13 2.76 -5.42 17.27
C ALA A 13 2.34 -4.19 16.44
N ALA A 14 3.29 -3.29 16.15
CA ALA A 14 3.03 -2.13 15.30
C ALA A 14 2.78 -2.53 13.84
N LEU A 15 3.55 -3.48 13.31
CA LEU A 15 3.37 -4.00 11.95
C LEU A 15 2.04 -4.72 11.80
N ASP A 16 1.68 -5.58 12.76
CA ASP A 16 0.41 -6.32 12.77
C ASP A 16 -0.81 -5.36 12.78
N HIS A 17 -0.69 -4.24 13.50
CA HIS A 17 -1.70 -3.19 13.45
C HIS A 17 -1.69 -2.44 12.10
N PHE A 18 -0.52 -2.06 11.61
CA PHE A 18 -0.34 -1.29 10.38
C PHE A 18 -0.96 -1.98 9.15
N ILE A 19 -0.75 -3.28 8.99
CA ILE A 19 -1.24 -4.03 7.82
C ILE A 19 -2.78 -4.13 7.76
N GLN A 20 -3.45 -3.93 8.89
CA GLN A 20 -4.93 -3.94 8.98
C GLN A 20 -5.54 -2.58 8.63
N LEU A 21 -4.73 -1.51 8.59
CA LEU A 21 -5.21 -0.18 8.21
C LEU A 21 -5.53 -0.15 6.71
N PRO A 22 -6.54 0.63 6.28
CA PRO A 22 -6.77 0.87 4.86
C PRO A 22 -5.59 1.64 4.25
N VAL A 23 -5.41 1.49 2.94
CA VAL A 23 -4.40 2.27 2.22
C VAL A 23 -4.70 3.75 2.38
N SER A 24 -3.77 4.51 2.98
CA SER A 24 -3.92 5.94 3.17
C SER A 24 -3.26 6.75 2.05
N HIS A 25 -3.65 8.02 1.92
CA HIS A 25 -3.01 8.94 0.98
C HIS A 25 -1.51 9.12 1.29
N ASP A 26 -1.14 9.17 2.57
CA ASP A 26 0.26 9.29 3.00
C ASP A 26 1.12 8.11 2.52
N MET A 27 0.56 6.90 2.52
CA MET A 27 1.25 5.71 1.97
C MET A 27 1.51 5.86 0.47
N ILE A 28 0.51 6.32 -0.28
CA ILE A 28 0.59 6.54 -1.73
C ILE A 28 1.64 7.63 -2.04
N SER A 29 1.58 8.75 -1.33
CA SER A 29 2.52 9.87 -1.51
C SER A 29 3.96 9.43 -1.21
N TYR A 30 4.15 8.69 -0.12
CA TYR A 30 5.45 8.14 0.26
C TYR A 30 5.99 7.17 -0.79
N LEU A 31 5.15 6.27 -1.31
CA LEU A 31 5.51 5.35 -2.40
C LEU A 31 5.90 6.11 -3.68
N ALA A 32 5.13 7.12 -4.06
CA ALA A 32 5.41 7.96 -5.23
C ALA A 32 6.78 8.63 -5.11
N GLN A 33 7.06 9.20 -3.93
CA GLN A 33 8.35 9.80 -3.62
C GLN A 33 9.48 8.77 -3.71
N LYS A 34 9.32 7.60 -3.10
CA LYS A 34 10.32 6.53 -3.10
C LYS A 34 10.58 5.97 -4.50
N ALA A 35 9.54 5.77 -5.31
CA ALA A 35 9.66 5.34 -6.68
C ALA A 35 10.45 6.36 -7.53
N THR A 36 10.19 7.65 -7.34
CA THR A 36 10.92 8.73 -8.04
C THR A 36 12.40 8.79 -7.65
N GLN A 37 12.76 8.33 -6.45
CA GLN A 37 14.15 8.27 -6.00
C GLN A 37 14.92 7.05 -6.55
N VAL A 38 14.25 6.08 -7.16
CA VAL A 38 14.91 4.87 -7.70
C VAL A 38 15.77 5.21 -8.91
N ILE A 39 15.26 6.04 -9.82
CA ILE A 39 15.95 6.41 -11.04
C ILE A 39 15.69 7.88 -11.37
N ARG A 40 16.74 8.60 -11.80
CA ARG A 40 16.58 9.97 -12.29
C ARG A 40 15.96 9.93 -13.69
N CYS A 41 14.81 10.55 -13.84
CA CYS A 41 14.21 10.79 -15.15
C CYS A 41 14.59 12.18 -15.64
N GLU A 42 15.11 12.27 -16.86
CA GLU A 42 15.33 13.59 -17.48
C GLU A 42 14.00 14.14 -17.99
N PRO A 43 13.66 15.41 -17.69
CA PRO A 43 12.53 16.06 -18.33
C PRO A 43 12.85 16.19 -19.82
N SER A 44 11.94 15.72 -20.68
CA SER A 44 12.06 15.85 -22.13
C SER A 44 11.96 17.33 -22.52
N ILE A 45 13.09 18.04 -22.51
CA ILE A 45 13.31 19.34 -23.13
C ILE A 45 14.83 19.61 -23.08
N ASN A 46 15.55 19.26 -24.14
CA ASN A 46 16.75 20.01 -24.51
C ASN A 46 16.31 21.11 -25.49
N LYS A 47 15.67 22.17 -24.98
CA LYS A 47 15.37 23.41 -25.74
C LYS A 47 16.61 24.30 -25.93
N ASN A 48 17.78 23.88 -25.44
CA ASN A 48 19.01 24.67 -25.41
C ASN A 48 20.07 24.25 -26.45
N LEU A 49 19.72 23.41 -27.44
CA LEU A 49 20.65 23.22 -28.56
C LEU A 49 20.57 24.45 -29.49
N PRO A 50 21.72 25.00 -29.93
CA PRO A 50 21.74 26.12 -30.86
C PRO A 50 21.09 25.73 -32.20
N PRO A 51 20.40 26.66 -32.88
CA PRO A 51 19.74 26.36 -34.15
C PRO A 51 20.80 26.05 -35.22
N THR A 52 20.82 24.82 -35.72
CA THR A 52 21.48 24.51 -37.00
C THR A 52 20.76 25.24 -38.14
N PRO A 53 21.48 25.80 -39.13
CA PRO A 53 20.89 26.61 -40.19
C PRO A 53 19.95 25.80 -41.08
N PRO A 54 18.88 26.40 -41.64
CA PRO A 54 17.81 25.66 -42.29
C PRO A 54 18.19 25.34 -43.74
N ALA A 55 18.16 24.07 -44.09
CA ALA A 55 18.10 23.64 -45.49
C ALA A 55 16.83 22.81 -45.67
N SER A 56 15.64 23.45 -45.67
CA SER A 56 14.37 23.02 -46.30
C SER A 56 13.17 23.87 -45.84
N PRO A 57 12.09 24.01 -46.66
CA PRO A 57 10.98 24.93 -46.40
C PRO A 57 10.09 24.52 -45.22
N PRO A 58 9.36 25.47 -44.59
CA PRO A 58 8.64 25.26 -43.34
C PRO A 58 7.33 24.52 -43.59
N GLN A 59 7.35 23.19 -43.48
CA GLN A 59 6.10 22.46 -43.21
C GLN A 59 5.74 22.70 -41.76
N HIS A 60 4.57 23.30 -41.54
CA HIS A 60 3.89 23.52 -40.26
C HIS A 60 4.49 22.72 -39.11
N ALA A 61 5.25 23.38 -38.24
CA ALA A 61 5.62 22.87 -36.94
C ALA A 61 4.34 22.73 -36.10
N ALA A 62 3.57 21.67 -36.36
CA ALA A 62 2.70 21.11 -35.36
C ALA A 62 3.64 20.78 -34.20
N SER A 63 3.58 21.60 -33.15
CA SER A 63 4.10 21.20 -31.86
C SER A 63 3.39 19.90 -31.53
N THR A 64 4.04 18.76 -31.80
CA THR A 64 3.59 17.46 -31.34
C THR A 64 3.65 17.54 -29.83
N ARG A 65 2.57 18.04 -29.23
CA ARG A 65 2.43 18.24 -27.80
C ARG A 65 2.50 16.84 -27.22
N GLU A 66 3.66 16.52 -26.65
CA GLU A 66 3.90 15.22 -26.07
C GLU A 66 2.73 14.89 -25.12
N PRO A 67 2.16 13.67 -25.21
CA PRO A 67 0.99 13.32 -24.41
C PRO A 67 1.30 13.51 -22.93
N SER A 68 0.38 14.17 -22.22
CA SER A 68 0.49 14.41 -20.79
C SER A 68 0.53 13.08 -20.04
N LEU A 69 1.43 12.98 -19.07
CA LEU A 69 1.56 11.81 -18.20
C LEU A 69 0.95 12.12 -16.84
N PRO A 70 0.26 11.16 -16.21
CA PRO A 70 -0.16 11.31 -14.82
C PRO A 70 1.06 11.43 -13.93
N SER A 71 0.93 12.18 -12.84
CA SER A 71 1.91 12.10 -11.76
C SER A 71 2.02 10.66 -11.25
N VAL A 72 3.15 10.33 -10.64
CA VAL A 72 3.34 9.00 -10.05
C VAL A 72 2.29 8.75 -8.97
N GLU A 73 1.94 9.77 -8.20
CA GLU A 73 0.92 9.70 -7.16
C GLU A 73 -0.49 9.43 -7.72
N GLU A 74 -0.94 10.16 -8.75
CA GLU A 74 -2.22 9.89 -9.42
C GLU A 74 -2.28 8.48 -10.01
N PHE A 75 -1.16 8.00 -10.57
CA PHE A 75 -1.06 6.64 -11.07
C PHE A 75 -1.19 5.59 -9.97
N ILE A 76 -0.49 5.77 -8.85
CA ILE A 76 -0.57 4.86 -7.69
C ILE A 76 -1.98 4.88 -7.10
N THR A 77 -2.60 6.05 -6.95
CA THR A 77 -3.99 6.16 -6.50
C THR A 77 -4.92 5.38 -7.42
N SER A 78 -4.84 5.61 -8.73
CA SER A 78 -5.73 4.94 -9.69
C SER A 78 -5.56 3.43 -9.70
N ILE A 79 -4.32 2.92 -9.59
CA ILE A 79 -4.09 1.47 -9.60
C ILE A 79 -4.51 0.82 -8.29
N VAL A 80 -4.34 1.49 -7.15
CA VAL A 80 -4.81 1.00 -5.84
C VAL A 80 -6.33 0.86 -5.85
N GLU A 81 -7.04 1.88 -6.34
CA GLU A 81 -8.51 1.86 -6.45
C GLU A 81 -9.01 0.73 -7.36
N LYS A 82 -8.36 0.50 -8.51
CA LYS A 82 -8.78 -0.50 -9.50
C LYS A 82 -8.43 -1.93 -9.11
N SER A 83 -7.31 -2.13 -8.42
CA SER A 83 -6.83 -3.46 -8.03
C SER A 83 -7.32 -3.90 -6.65
N HIS A 84 -7.84 -2.98 -5.83
CA HIS A 84 -8.19 -3.20 -4.43
C HIS A 84 -7.03 -3.83 -3.63
N VAL A 85 -5.80 -3.45 -3.96
CA VAL A 85 -4.61 -3.97 -3.28
C VAL A 85 -4.59 -3.53 -1.82
N GLN A 86 -4.28 -4.48 -0.93
CA GLN A 86 -4.22 -4.22 0.51
C GLN A 86 -2.88 -3.59 0.92
N THR A 87 -2.88 -2.90 2.07
CA THR A 87 -1.72 -2.23 2.66
C THR A 87 -0.48 -3.12 2.72
N ALA A 88 -0.62 -4.38 3.18
CA ALA A 88 0.50 -5.32 3.24
C ALA A 88 1.20 -5.52 1.88
N THR A 89 0.40 -5.77 0.83
CA THR A 89 0.94 -6.00 -0.53
C THR A 89 1.51 -4.72 -1.12
N LEU A 90 0.76 -3.61 -1.02
CA LEU A 90 1.17 -2.33 -1.57
C LEU A 90 2.49 -1.85 -0.95
N MET A 91 2.57 -1.85 0.38
CA MET A 91 3.72 -1.31 1.10
C MET A 91 4.96 -2.18 0.97
N THR A 92 4.81 -3.49 0.74
CA THR A 92 5.94 -4.38 0.43
C THR A 92 6.68 -3.97 -0.84
N SER A 93 6.02 -3.29 -1.79
CA SER A 93 6.69 -2.79 -3.00
C SER A 93 7.86 -1.85 -2.69
N LEU A 94 7.87 -1.16 -1.52
CA LEU A 94 9.00 -0.34 -1.07
C LEU A 94 10.31 -1.12 -0.98
N VAL A 95 10.25 -2.38 -0.56
CA VAL A 95 11.43 -3.25 -0.42
C VAL A 95 12.04 -3.47 -1.80
N TYR A 96 11.23 -3.80 -2.80
CA TYR A 96 11.72 -4.01 -4.17
C TYR A 96 12.20 -2.71 -4.83
N LEU A 97 11.54 -1.58 -4.58
CA LEU A 97 12.02 -0.27 -5.03
C LEU A 97 13.40 0.05 -4.46
N SER A 98 13.60 -0.21 -3.17
CA SER A 98 14.90 -0.01 -2.51
C SER A 98 15.98 -0.95 -3.05
N ARG A 99 15.67 -2.25 -3.18
CA ARG A 99 16.61 -3.24 -3.74
C ARG A 99 17.00 -2.89 -5.17
N LEU A 100 16.04 -2.50 -6.00
CA LEU A 100 16.31 -2.05 -7.36
C LEU A 100 17.24 -0.83 -7.35
N ARG A 101 16.95 0.19 -6.54
CA ARG A 101 17.80 1.39 -6.42
C ARG A 101 19.25 1.04 -6.07
N SER A 102 19.48 0.10 -5.15
CA SER A 102 20.83 -0.33 -4.77
C SER A 102 21.56 -1.11 -5.86
N ARG A 103 20.83 -1.71 -6.81
CA ARG A 103 21.38 -2.50 -7.92
C ARG A 103 21.57 -1.70 -9.21
N LEU A 104 20.93 -0.53 -9.32
CA LEU A 104 21.09 0.35 -10.49
C LEU A 104 22.44 1.09 -10.46
N PRO A 105 23.17 1.15 -11.59
CA PRO A 105 24.34 2.02 -11.70
C PRO A 105 23.98 3.48 -11.43
N PRO A 106 24.85 4.28 -10.79
CA PRO A 106 24.58 5.71 -10.51
C PRO A 106 24.30 6.56 -11.75
N VAL A 107 24.79 6.10 -12.91
CA VAL A 107 24.60 6.75 -14.22
C VAL A 107 23.29 6.37 -14.91
N ALA A 108 22.52 5.42 -14.34
CA ALA A 108 21.26 4.99 -14.91
C ALA A 108 20.26 6.15 -14.95
N LYS A 109 19.71 6.38 -16.14
CA LYS A 109 18.70 7.41 -16.38
C LYS A 109 17.47 6.76 -16.98
N GLY A 110 16.31 7.14 -16.46
CA GLY A 110 15.02 6.68 -16.95
C GLY A 110 14.49 7.62 -18.03
N MET A 111 13.79 7.05 -19.01
CA MET A 111 12.93 7.80 -19.92
C MET A 111 11.67 8.29 -19.20
N ARG A 112 10.88 9.14 -19.88
CA ARG A 112 9.52 9.49 -19.43
C ARG A 112 8.73 8.22 -19.09
N CYS A 113 7.94 8.27 -18.02
CA CYS A 113 7.18 7.16 -17.40
C CYS A 113 7.97 5.97 -16.81
N THR A 114 9.31 5.99 -16.79
CA THR A 114 10.09 4.87 -16.22
C THR A 114 9.76 4.63 -14.75
N VAL A 115 9.50 5.68 -13.98
CA VAL A 115 9.10 5.57 -12.57
C VAL A 115 7.77 4.81 -12.43
N HIS A 116 6.77 5.09 -13.28
CA HIS A 116 5.50 4.37 -13.31
C HIS A 116 5.70 2.88 -13.62
N ARG A 117 6.56 2.57 -14.59
CA ARG A 117 6.93 1.19 -14.96
C ARG A 117 7.57 0.44 -13.80
N ILE A 118 8.55 1.07 -13.14
CA ILE A 118 9.26 0.52 -11.98
C ILE A 118 8.30 0.25 -10.83
N PHE A 119 7.44 1.22 -10.51
CA PHE A 119 6.44 1.06 -9.47
C PHE A 119 5.48 -0.10 -9.78
N LEU A 120 4.92 -0.13 -11.00
CA LEU A 120 3.99 -1.18 -11.42
C LEU A 120 4.62 -2.57 -11.33
N ALA A 121 5.85 -2.73 -11.85
CA ALA A 121 6.57 -4.00 -11.75
C ALA A 121 6.79 -4.42 -10.29
N SER A 122 7.18 -3.47 -9.42
CA SER A 122 7.39 -3.74 -8.00
C SER A 122 6.10 -4.17 -7.30
N LEU A 123 4.97 -3.54 -7.63
CA LEU A 123 3.65 -3.91 -7.11
C LEU A 123 3.22 -5.31 -7.60
N ILE A 124 3.44 -5.63 -8.87
CA ILE A 124 3.12 -6.94 -9.46
C ILE A 124 3.91 -8.04 -8.74
N LEU A 125 5.22 -7.84 -8.53
CA LEU A 125 6.05 -8.79 -7.82
C LEU A 125 5.59 -8.97 -6.37
N ALA A 126 5.21 -7.88 -5.69
CA ALA A 126 4.70 -7.97 -4.32
C ALA A 126 3.39 -8.77 -4.28
N ALA A 127 2.46 -8.48 -5.20
CA ALA A 127 1.18 -9.16 -5.28
C ALA A 127 1.35 -10.67 -5.55
N LYS A 128 2.23 -11.04 -6.48
CA LYS A 128 2.48 -12.44 -6.83
C LYS A 128 3.28 -13.22 -5.80
N ASN A 129 4.14 -12.55 -5.04
CA ASN A 129 4.98 -13.21 -4.04
C ASN A 129 4.26 -13.41 -2.69
N LEU A 130 3.31 -12.52 -2.35
CA LEU A 130 2.68 -12.52 -1.02
C LEU A 130 1.29 -13.14 -0.95
N ASN A 131 0.60 -13.29 -2.09
CA ASN A 131 -0.78 -13.75 -2.11
C ASN A 131 -0.91 -15.08 -2.83
N ASP A 132 -1.60 -16.05 -2.22
CA ASP A 132 -1.92 -17.36 -2.82
C ASP A 132 -2.67 -17.22 -4.16
N SER A 133 -3.41 -16.13 -4.31
CA SER A 133 -4.10 -15.74 -5.53
C SER A 133 -3.83 -14.28 -5.83
N SER A 134 -3.27 -14.00 -7.01
CA SER A 134 -2.97 -12.64 -7.46
C SER A 134 -3.47 -12.41 -8.89
N PRO A 135 -3.76 -11.15 -9.29
CA PRO A 135 -4.21 -10.84 -10.64
C PRO A 135 -3.17 -11.24 -11.70
N LYS A 136 -3.61 -11.89 -12.78
CA LYS A 136 -2.75 -12.15 -13.94
C LYS A 136 -2.34 -10.84 -14.62
N ASN A 137 -1.24 -10.84 -15.36
CA ASN A 137 -0.72 -9.63 -16.03
C ASN A 137 -1.70 -8.96 -16.99
N LYS A 138 -2.63 -9.72 -17.58
CA LYS A 138 -3.75 -9.15 -18.37
C LYS A 138 -4.61 -8.18 -17.56
N HIS A 139 -4.80 -8.44 -16.26
CA HIS A 139 -5.55 -7.56 -15.37
C HIS A 139 -4.72 -6.33 -14.98
N TRP A 140 -3.45 -6.51 -14.63
CA TRP A 140 -2.54 -5.40 -14.35
C TRP A 140 -2.41 -4.41 -15.52
N ALA A 141 -2.36 -4.91 -16.76
CA ALA A 141 -2.40 -4.08 -17.96
C ALA A 141 -3.68 -3.21 -18.00
N ARG A 142 -4.85 -3.78 -17.71
CA ARG A 142 -6.11 -3.04 -17.64
C ARG A 142 -6.14 -2.03 -16.49
N TYR A 143 -5.59 -2.37 -15.33
CA TYR A 143 -5.55 -1.48 -14.17
C TYR A 143 -4.60 -0.28 -14.36
N SER A 144 -3.61 -0.40 -15.25
CA SER A 144 -2.61 0.64 -15.47
C SER A 144 -3.10 1.89 -16.21
N ALA A 145 -4.25 1.83 -16.90
CA ALA A 145 -4.85 3.01 -17.52
C ALA A 145 -5.24 4.03 -16.44
N VAL A 146 -5.17 5.33 -16.70
CA VAL A 146 -5.56 6.38 -15.73
C VAL A 146 -6.64 7.27 -16.33
N ARG A 147 -7.73 7.53 -15.60
CA ARG A 147 -8.82 8.39 -16.09
C ARG A 147 -8.30 9.80 -16.36
N GLY A 148 -8.71 10.40 -17.48
CA GLY A 148 -8.21 11.73 -17.91
C GLY A 148 -6.87 11.69 -18.63
N TYR A 149 -6.25 10.50 -18.74
CA TYR A 149 -5.01 10.27 -19.49
C TYR A 149 -5.25 9.17 -20.53
N GLU A 150 -6.06 9.47 -21.55
CA GLU A 150 -6.54 8.50 -22.56
C GLU A 150 -5.40 7.75 -23.28
N ASN A 151 -4.24 8.39 -23.41
CA ASN A 151 -3.06 7.83 -24.06
C ASN A 151 -2.05 7.20 -23.08
N PHE A 152 -2.42 7.03 -21.81
CA PHE A 152 -1.54 6.45 -20.79
C PHE A 152 -2.06 5.10 -20.28
N GLY A 153 -1.18 4.10 -20.34
CA GLY A 153 -1.39 2.74 -19.84
C GLY A 153 -0.33 1.83 -20.42
N PHE A 154 -0.28 0.59 -19.95
CA PHE A 154 0.68 -0.41 -20.42
C PHE A 154 -0.03 -1.62 -20.99
N SER A 155 0.39 -2.03 -22.18
CA SER A 155 -0.07 -3.26 -22.81
C SER A 155 0.34 -4.50 -22.01
N ILE A 156 -0.33 -5.62 -22.21
CA ILE A 156 0.05 -6.89 -21.56
C ILE A 156 1.51 -7.29 -21.87
N THR A 157 1.97 -7.02 -23.09
CA THR A 157 3.35 -7.31 -23.52
C THR A 157 4.35 -6.47 -22.73
N GLU A 158 4.07 -5.18 -22.56
CA GLU A 158 4.89 -4.31 -21.72
C GLU A 158 4.87 -4.76 -20.26
N VAL A 159 3.70 -5.11 -19.72
CA VAL A 159 3.59 -5.60 -18.32
C VAL A 159 4.42 -6.87 -18.10
N ASN A 160 4.33 -7.83 -19.02
CA ASN A 160 5.16 -9.03 -19.00
C ASN A 160 6.65 -8.68 -19.06
N LEU A 161 7.03 -7.73 -19.92
CA LEU A 161 8.42 -7.30 -20.07
C LEU A 161 8.93 -6.62 -18.80
N MET A 162 8.17 -5.70 -18.22
CA MET A 162 8.50 -4.97 -17.00
C MET A 162 8.69 -5.93 -15.82
N GLU A 163 7.79 -6.90 -15.64
CA GLU A 163 7.92 -7.94 -14.63
C GLU A 163 9.21 -8.75 -14.83
N LYS A 164 9.42 -9.29 -16.03
CA LYS A 164 10.59 -10.09 -16.37
C LYS A 164 11.89 -9.31 -16.13
N GLN A 165 11.93 -8.06 -16.57
CA GLN A 165 13.09 -7.18 -16.37
C GLN A 165 13.37 -6.93 -14.88
N LEU A 166 12.36 -6.64 -14.08
CA LEU A 166 12.56 -6.42 -12.64
C LEU A 166 13.07 -7.69 -11.94
N LEU A 167 12.55 -8.87 -12.30
CA LEU A 167 13.05 -10.15 -11.78
C LEU A 167 14.55 -10.35 -12.06
N PHE A 168 14.99 -10.06 -13.29
CA PHE A 168 16.41 -10.13 -13.64
C PHE A 168 17.26 -9.12 -12.89
N LEU A 169 16.79 -7.88 -12.76
CA LEU A 169 17.51 -6.83 -12.05
C LEU A 169 17.64 -7.12 -10.55
N LEU A 170 16.66 -7.78 -9.95
CA LEU A 170 16.70 -8.23 -8.57
C LEU A 170 17.42 -9.56 -8.38
N ASP A 171 17.84 -10.24 -9.46
CA ASP A 171 18.42 -11.58 -9.42
C ASP A 171 17.54 -12.56 -8.60
N TRP A 172 16.22 -12.47 -8.78
CA TRP A 172 15.22 -13.26 -8.06
C TRP A 172 15.26 -13.14 -6.53
N ASP A 173 15.93 -12.11 -5.98
CA ASP A 173 15.93 -11.78 -4.55
C ASP A 173 14.60 -11.14 -4.13
N LEU A 174 13.56 -11.99 -4.05
CA LEU A 174 12.20 -11.60 -3.70
C LEU A 174 11.82 -11.90 -2.26
N ARG A 175 12.69 -12.57 -1.50
CA ARG A 175 12.39 -12.95 -0.11
C ARG A 175 12.29 -11.69 0.74
N ILE A 176 11.16 -11.50 1.40
CA ILE A 176 10.92 -10.40 2.34
C ILE A 176 11.19 -10.92 3.74
N ASN A 177 12.06 -10.24 4.48
CA ASN A 177 12.29 -10.52 5.89
C ASN A 177 11.65 -9.41 6.75
N PRO A 178 11.30 -9.69 8.03
CA PRO A 178 10.75 -8.68 8.93
C PRO A 178 11.61 -7.42 9.04
N GLU A 179 12.93 -7.56 8.97
CA GLU A 179 13.89 -6.47 9.05
C GLU A 179 13.77 -5.51 7.86
N ASP A 180 13.48 -6.03 6.66
CA ASP A 180 13.19 -5.19 5.49
C ASP A 180 11.98 -4.30 5.77
N LEU A 181 10.93 -4.88 6.38
CA LEU A 181 9.68 -4.19 6.68
C LEU A 181 9.88 -3.16 7.80
N TYR A 182 10.56 -3.51 8.89
CA TYR A 182 10.83 -2.58 9.97
C TYR A 182 11.65 -1.39 9.49
N TYR A 183 12.65 -1.61 8.64
CA TYR A 183 13.45 -0.53 8.08
C TYR A 183 12.64 0.37 7.12
N HIS A 184 11.92 -0.22 6.16
CA HIS A 184 11.24 0.55 5.12
C HIS A 184 9.93 1.19 5.57
N LEU A 185 9.24 0.59 6.54
CA LEU A 185 7.95 1.06 7.05
C LEU A 185 8.09 1.90 8.32
N GLU A 186 9.31 2.15 8.79
CA GLU A 186 9.59 2.91 10.02
C GLU A 186 8.80 4.23 10.15
N PRO A 187 8.64 5.06 9.09
CA PRO A 187 7.83 6.29 9.19
C PRO A 187 6.37 6.06 9.61
N PHE A 188 5.83 4.88 9.35
CA PHE A 188 4.47 4.49 9.70
C PHE A 188 4.42 3.67 10.99
N LEU A 189 5.44 2.85 11.27
CA LEU A 189 5.49 2.02 12.47
C LEU A 189 5.80 2.84 13.73
N ALA A 190 6.68 3.85 13.63
CA ALA A 190 7.06 4.65 14.79
C ALA A 190 5.88 5.37 15.47
N PRO A 191 4.98 6.06 14.73
CA PRO A 191 3.79 6.65 15.33
C PRO A 191 2.88 5.61 16.00
N ILE A 192 2.75 4.42 15.41
CA ILE A 192 1.94 3.32 15.96
C ILE A 192 2.54 2.82 17.28
N ARG A 193 3.86 2.61 17.36
CA ARG A 193 4.53 2.20 18.60
C ARG A 193 4.31 3.21 19.72
N VAL A 194 4.43 4.51 19.42
CA VAL A 194 4.17 5.59 20.39
C VAL A 194 2.71 5.55 20.86
N TRP A 195 1.76 5.35 19.95
CA TRP A 195 0.36 5.23 20.30
C TRP A 195 0.09 4.00 21.17
N GLN A 196 0.62 2.82 20.80
CA GLN A 196 0.48 1.57 21.56
C GLN A 196 1.03 1.71 22.98
N SER A 197 2.22 2.31 23.13
CA SER A 197 2.84 2.58 24.45
C SER A 197 1.94 3.45 25.33
N ARG A 198 1.37 4.52 24.77
CA ARG A 198 0.42 5.40 25.50
C ARG A 198 -0.87 4.68 25.90
N GLN A 199 -1.38 3.78 25.05
CA GLN A 199 -2.57 2.99 25.41
C GLN A 199 -2.26 2.00 26.53
N ALA A 200 -1.12 1.31 26.46
CA ALA A 200 -0.67 0.38 27.49
C ALA A 200 -0.50 1.09 28.86
N GLU A 201 0.08 2.29 28.86
CA GLU A 201 0.21 3.09 30.08
C GLU A 201 -1.15 3.48 30.68
N LYS A 202 -2.10 3.93 29.85
CA LYS A 202 -3.47 4.26 30.28
C LYS A 202 -4.18 3.06 30.89
N VAL A 203 -4.08 1.89 30.25
CA VAL A 203 -4.66 0.64 30.76
C VAL A 203 -4.06 0.30 32.12
N ARG A 204 -2.73 0.38 32.25
CA ARG A 204 -2.04 0.11 33.53
C ARG A 204 -2.48 1.06 34.65
N LEU A 205 -2.67 2.35 34.35
CA LEU A 205 -3.15 3.33 35.34
C LEU A 205 -4.60 3.05 35.75
N ALA A 206 -5.47 2.74 34.79
CA ALA A 206 -6.87 2.39 35.06
C ALA A 206 -7.00 1.10 35.89
N GLU A 207 -6.14 0.10 35.65
CA GLU A 207 -6.10 -1.14 36.44
C GLU A 207 -5.70 -0.86 37.90
N LYS A 208 -4.67 -0.03 38.12
CA LYS A 208 -4.25 0.39 39.46
C LYS A 208 -5.35 1.15 40.20
N GLU A 209 -6.04 2.07 39.52
CA GLU A 209 -7.16 2.81 40.09
C GLU A 209 -8.31 1.86 40.48
N LYS A 210 -8.64 0.91 39.61
CA LYS A 210 -9.66 -0.11 39.88
C LYS A 210 -9.28 -1.02 41.06
N GLU A 211 -8.01 -1.35 41.20
CA GLU A 211 -7.51 -2.13 42.32
C GLU A 211 -7.60 -1.35 43.64
N LEU A 212 -7.20 -0.09 43.66
CA LEU A 212 -7.35 0.79 44.82
C LEU A 212 -8.82 0.98 45.21
N ALA A 213 -9.71 1.18 44.23
CA ALA A 213 -11.14 1.28 44.47
C ALA A 213 -11.72 -0.02 45.08
N ARG A 214 -11.25 -1.19 44.63
CA ARG A 214 -11.64 -2.50 45.20
C ARG A 214 -11.15 -2.65 46.64
N GLN A 215 -9.90 -2.28 46.93
CA GLN A 215 -9.34 -2.32 48.28
C GLN A 215 -10.10 -1.37 49.23
N GLN A 216 -10.40 -0.16 48.78
CA GLN A 216 -11.18 0.82 49.55
C GLN A 216 -12.60 0.32 49.82
N TYR A 217 -13.26 -0.28 48.83
CA TYR A 217 -14.58 -0.88 49.00
C TYR A 217 -14.55 -2.01 50.03
N GLN A 218 -13.54 -2.89 49.96
CA GLN A 218 -13.39 -4.01 50.89
C GLN A 218 -13.18 -3.54 52.34
N LEU A 219 -12.27 -2.58 52.57
CA LEU A 219 -12.05 -1.99 53.89
C LEU A 219 -13.31 -1.32 54.45
N THR A 220 -14.07 -0.63 53.59
CA THR A 220 -15.33 0.02 54.00
C THR A 220 -16.39 -1.03 54.39
N ALA A 221 -16.50 -2.12 53.64
CA ALA A 221 -17.42 -3.22 53.93
C ALA A 221 -17.04 -3.96 55.23
N GLU A 222 -15.75 -4.24 55.46
CA GLU A 222 -15.25 -4.85 56.69
C GLU A 222 -15.52 -3.97 57.91
N ASN A 223 -15.26 -2.66 57.82
CA ASN A 223 -15.57 -1.70 58.89
C ASN A 223 -17.08 -1.65 59.22
N LEU A 224 -17.95 -1.68 58.21
CA LEU A 224 -19.39 -1.73 58.42
C LEU A 224 -19.81 -3.02 59.12
N SER A 225 -19.23 -4.17 58.73
CA SER A 225 -19.54 -5.47 59.35
C SER A 225 -19.09 -5.56 60.81
N ARG A 226 -17.93 -5.00 61.18
CA ARG A 226 -17.47 -4.94 62.58
C ARG A 226 -18.34 -4.06 63.47
N SER A 227 -18.98 -3.03 62.91
CA SER A 227 -19.87 -2.15 63.68
C SER A 227 -21.21 -2.81 64.04
N VAL A 228 -21.55 -3.96 63.44
CA VAL A 228 -22.76 -4.73 63.74
C VAL A 228 -22.42 -5.84 64.73
N HIS A 229 -22.20 -5.48 65.99
CA HIS A 229 -22.33 -6.44 67.10
C HIS A 229 -23.82 -6.60 67.43
N PRO A 230 -24.39 -7.81 67.46
CA PRO A 230 -25.75 -8.03 67.94
C PRO A 230 -25.73 -7.96 69.47
N TYR A 231 -25.75 -6.75 70.03
CA TYR A 231 -26.15 -6.60 71.41
C TYR A 231 -27.65 -6.86 71.49
N THR A 232 -28.04 -8.01 72.07
CA THR A 232 -29.35 -8.16 72.68
C THR A 232 -29.42 -7.13 73.81
N SER A 233 -30.05 -6.00 73.54
CA SER A 233 -30.43 -5.05 74.57
C SER A 233 -31.82 -4.55 74.25
N THR A 234 -32.77 -5.15 74.97
CA THR A 234 -34.08 -4.58 75.27
C THR A 234 -33.89 -3.14 75.72
N SER A 235 -34.18 -2.21 74.82
CA SER A 235 -34.29 -0.80 75.13
C SER A 235 -35.37 -0.22 74.22
N SER A 236 -36.57 -0.21 74.76
CA SER A 236 -37.66 0.64 74.32
C SER A 236 -37.22 2.09 74.39
N PHE A 237 -36.93 2.70 73.25
CA PHE A 237 -36.96 4.16 73.15
C PHE A 237 -37.59 4.59 71.83
N SER A 238 -38.70 5.30 72.01
CA SER A 238 -39.50 5.96 71.00
C SER A 238 -38.67 6.98 70.22
N SER A 239 -38.62 6.88 68.90
CA SER A 239 -38.12 7.95 68.04
C SER A 239 -39.26 8.49 67.20
N TYR A 240 -39.90 9.53 67.74
CA TYR A 240 -40.61 10.54 66.98
C TYR A 240 -39.74 11.02 65.82
N ALA A 241 -40.31 10.97 64.61
CA ALA A 241 -39.76 11.63 63.44
C ALA A 241 -39.87 13.16 63.60
N PRO A 242 -38.82 13.94 63.29
CA PRO A 242 -39.00 15.32 62.89
C PRO A 242 -39.00 15.41 61.37
N ARG A 243 -40.17 15.76 60.84
CA ARG A 243 -40.35 16.36 59.52
C ARG A 243 -39.40 17.56 59.34
N PRO A 244 -38.78 17.77 58.17
CA PRO A 244 -38.23 19.06 57.83
C PRO A 244 -39.37 19.99 57.41
N GLN A 245 -39.74 20.91 58.30
CA GLN A 245 -40.68 22.01 58.03
C GLN A 245 -39.90 23.26 57.67
N ARG A 246 -40.12 23.75 56.45
CA ARG A 246 -39.57 25.00 55.91
C ARG A 246 -40.07 26.21 56.72
N HIS A 247 -39.17 27.14 57.05
CA HIS A 247 -39.54 28.55 57.18
C HIS A 247 -38.61 29.46 56.39
N ARG A 248 -39.26 30.53 55.94
CA ARG A 248 -39.01 31.47 54.86
C ARG A 248 -38.33 32.71 55.46
N ALA A 249 -37.31 33.24 54.79
CA ALA A 249 -36.90 34.64 54.92
C ALA A 249 -36.84 35.27 53.53
N HIS A 250 -37.56 36.37 53.38
CA HIS A 250 -37.61 37.23 52.20
C HIS A 250 -36.42 38.19 52.21
N HIS A 251 -35.80 38.43 51.05
CA HIS A 251 -35.63 39.76 50.43
C HIS A 251 -35.20 39.60 48.95
N ALA A 252 -35.83 40.40 48.08
CA ALA A 252 -35.65 40.55 46.63
C ALA A 252 -34.80 41.82 46.34
N PRO A 253 -34.56 42.29 45.08
CA PRO A 253 -35.00 41.83 43.75
C PRO A 253 -33.87 41.75 42.68
N SER A 254 -34.05 41.10 41.52
CA SER A 254 -34.40 41.71 40.21
C SER A 254 -33.59 40.95 39.13
N SER A 255 -34.02 40.58 37.92
CA SER A 255 -35.27 40.70 37.16
C SER A 255 -35.29 39.69 35.98
N ARG A 256 -36.51 39.26 35.64
CA ARG A 256 -37.05 38.86 34.30
C ARG A 256 -36.48 37.66 33.51
N ALA A 257 -37.09 36.48 33.71
CA ALA A 257 -38.08 35.76 32.86
C ALA A 257 -38.18 36.05 31.34
N PRO A 258 -38.90 35.22 30.52
CA PRO A 258 -39.49 33.88 30.73
C PRO A 258 -39.16 32.83 29.61
N SER A 259 -39.08 31.53 29.90
CA SER A 259 -40.13 30.48 29.85
C SER A 259 -40.65 30.06 28.47
N ARG A 260 -40.61 28.75 28.20
CA ARG A 260 -41.78 27.89 27.90
C ARG A 260 -41.36 26.42 27.70
N THR A 261 -41.85 25.55 28.58
CA THR A 261 -42.05 24.10 28.34
C THR A 261 -43.43 23.91 27.67
N PRO A 262 -43.79 22.78 27.02
CA PRO A 262 -43.95 21.50 27.70
C PRO A 262 -43.51 20.23 26.93
N SER A 263 -43.29 19.19 27.73
CA SER A 263 -43.21 17.74 27.44
C SER A 263 -43.98 17.21 26.22
N LEU A 264 -43.37 16.32 25.43
CA LEU A 264 -43.98 15.09 24.89
C LEU A 264 -42.93 13.97 24.67
N SER A 265 -43.33 12.75 25.04
CA SER A 265 -42.86 11.36 24.83
C SER A 265 -41.65 10.99 23.95
N PRO A 266 -41.02 9.81 24.18
CA PRO A 266 -39.80 9.36 23.50
C PRO A 266 -40.06 8.55 22.22
N PRO A 267 -39.16 8.58 21.22
CA PRO A 267 -39.15 7.57 20.17
C PRO A 267 -38.04 6.54 20.41
N THR A 268 -38.46 5.29 20.60
CA THR A 268 -37.71 4.08 20.27
C THR A 268 -37.65 3.93 18.75
N ARG A 269 -36.47 3.68 18.14
CA ARG A 269 -36.35 2.89 16.91
C ARG A 269 -35.00 2.17 16.84
N SER A 270 -35.09 0.86 17.04
CA SER A 270 -34.13 -0.12 16.53
C SER A 270 -34.53 -0.56 15.11
N SER A 271 -33.58 -1.24 14.49
CA SER A 271 -33.37 -1.73 13.12
C SER A 271 -34.36 -2.75 12.51
N SER A 272 -34.14 -2.97 11.20
CA SER A 272 -34.55 -4.07 10.28
C SER A 272 -36.01 -4.01 9.75
N VAL A 273 -36.31 -4.25 8.47
CA VAL A 273 -35.94 -5.34 7.56
C VAL A 273 -36.10 -4.97 6.06
N SER A 274 -35.42 -5.74 5.21
CA SER A 274 -35.63 -6.02 3.78
C SER A 274 -37.11 -6.29 3.43
N THR A 275 -37.67 -6.24 2.21
CA THR A 275 -37.28 -6.64 0.84
C THR A 275 -38.31 -6.07 -0.14
N SER A 276 -37.94 -5.75 -1.38
CA SER A 276 -38.71 -6.24 -2.54
C SER A 276 -37.91 -6.15 -3.84
N SER A 277 -38.01 -7.24 -4.57
CA SER A 277 -37.46 -7.56 -5.88
C SER A 277 -38.18 -6.83 -7.01
N GLY A 278 -37.41 -6.42 -8.02
CA GLY A 278 -37.91 -6.08 -9.35
C GLY A 278 -36.81 -6.28 -10.37
N SER A 279 -36.93 -7.34 -11.16
CA SER A 279 -36.05 -7.69 -12.29
C SER A 279 -36.06 -6.60 -13.36
N PRO A 280 -34.99 -6.52 -14.17
CA PRO A 280 -35.22 -6.50 -15.60
C PRO A 280 -34.32 -7.45 -16.39
N MET A 281 -34.85 -7.74 -17.57
CA MET A 281 -34.47 -8.76 -18.53
C MET A 281 -33.11 -8.54 -19.19
N SER A 282 -32.53 -9.65 -19.60
CA SER A 282 -31.45 -9.79 -20.56
C SER A 282 -31.81 -9.18 -21.92
N LEU A 283 -30.96 -8.32 -22.45
CA LEU A 283 -30.87 -8.02 -23.87
C LEU A 283 -29.40 -8.07 -24.29
N HIS A 284 -29.18 -8.84 -25.34
CA HIS A 284 -27.93 -9.10 -26.04
C HIS A 284 -27.27 -7.79 -26.50
N ASP A 285 -25.96 -7.68 -26.34
CA ASP A 285 -25.15 -6.75 -27.13
C ASP A 285 -23.87 -7.44 -27.61
N SER A 286 -23.71 -7.47 -28.94
CA SER A 286 -22.52 -8.00 -29.63
C SER A 286 -21.39 -6.97 -29.52
N PRO A 287 -20.12 -7.39 -29.46
CA PRO A 287 -19.02 -6.45 -29.38
C PRO A 287 -18.85 -5.73 -30.73
N SER A 288 -19.10 -4.43 -30.74
CA SER A 288 -18.64 -3.54 -31.80
C SER A 288 -17.12 -3.42 -31.71
N GLU A 289 -16.45 -3.71 -32.83
CA GLU A 289 -15.01 -3.56 -33.01
C GLU A 289 -14.58 -2.13 -32.70
N ALA A 290 -13.95 -1.93 -31.53
CA ALA A 290 -13.11 -0.77 -31.33
C ALA A 290 -11.80 -1.04 -32.11
N ILE A 291 -11.71 -0.42 -33.29
CA ILE A 291 -10.48 -0.30 -34.07
C ILE A 291 -9.46 0.41 -33.19
N LEU A 292 -8.64 -0.39 -32.51
CA LEU A 292 -7.48 0.08 -31.78
C LEU A 292 -6.48 0.59 -32.83
N GLN A 293 -6.50 1.90 -33.04
CA GLN A 293 -5.57 2.56 -33.93
C GLN A 293 -4.16 2.34 -33.38
N ARG A 294 -3.45 1.42 -34.03
CA ARG A 294 -2.04 1.13 -33.79
C ARG A 294 -1.29 2.46 -33.89
N TYR A 295 -0.74 2.91 -32.76
CA TYR A 295 0.37 3.83 -32.81
C TYR A 295 1.67 3.02 -32.83
N ASP A 296 2.51 3.43 -33.76
CA ASP A 296 3.77 2.83 -34.20
C ASP A 296 4.63 2.28 -33.06
N ALA A 297 5.06 1.02 -33.26
CA ALA A 297 6.05 0.33 -32.44
C ALA A 297 7.49 0.83 -32.67
N ASP A 298 7.69 1.92 -33.40
CA ASP A 298 8.99 2.31 -33.95
C ASP A 298 9.69 3.47 -33.24
N GLN A 299 9.21 3.93 -32.09
CA GLN A 299 9.96 4.89 -31.26
C GLN A 299 10.11 4.45 -29.80
N GLY A 300 11.23 3.79 -29.53
CA GLY A 300 12.00 4.03 -28.32
C GLY A 300 11.72 3.15 -27.09
N ALA A 301 11.77 1.82 -27.24
CA ALA A 301 12.15 0.96 -26.12
C ALA A 301 13.68 1.05 -25.91
N ASN A 302 14.18 2.20 -25.42
CA ASN A 302 15.59 2.32 -25.13
C ASN A 302 15.93 1.69 -23.78
N LEU A 303 16.69 0.60 -23.90
CA LEU A 303 17.42 -0.13 -22.88
C LEU A 303 18.02 0.76 -21.79
N VAL A 304 17.90 0.32 -20.53
CA VAL A 304 18.98 0.48 -19.57
C VAL A 304 19.94 -0.70 -19.80
N TYR A 305 21.00 -0.48 -20.60
CA TYR A 305 22.12 -1.42 -20.68
C TYR A 305 22.88 -1.36 -19.35
N ILE A 306 22.64 -2.32 -18.46
CA ILE A 306 23.47 -2.52 -17.28
C ILE A 306 24.54 -3.55 -17.65
N ASN A 307 25.69 -3.09 -18.14
CA ASN A 307 26.89 -3.93 -18.16
C ASN A 307 27.42 -4.01 -16.73
N GLY A 308 27.16 -5.13 -16.05
CA GLY A 308 27.87 -5.49 -14.81
C GLY A 308 29.29 -5.97 -15.13
N PRO A 309 30.27 -5.72 -14.25
CA PRO A 309 31.62 -6.27 -14.43
C PRO A 309 31.56 -7.80 -14.31
N GLY A 310 32.11 -8.49 -15.30
CA GLY A 310 32.15 -9.94 -15.36
C GLY A 310 32.95 -10.53 -14.21
N SER A 311 32.26 -11.21 -13.29
CA SER A 311 32.87 -12.11 -12.32
C SER A 311 32.99 -13.49 -12.95
N TYR A 312 34.22 -13.90 -13.23
CA TYR A 312 34.55 -15.28 -13.59
C TYR A 312 34.30 -16.18 -12.37
N ALA A 313 33.10 -16.74 -12.25
CA ALA A 313 32.80 -17.76 -11.25
C ALA A 313 33.14 -19.14 -11.83
N ALA A 314 34.14 -19.77 -11.23
CA ALA A 314 34.61 -21.11 -11.56
C ALA A 314 33.49 -22.15 -11.44
N LYS A 315 33.38 -23.02 -12.44
CA LYS A 315 32.52 -24.21 -12.41
C LYS A 315 32.99 -25.15 -11.29
N GLN A 316 32.21 -25.30 -10.22
CA GLN A 316 32.28 -26.48 -9.36
C GLN A 316 31.21 -27.47 -9.81
N GLN A 317 31.67 -28.59 -10.37
CA GLN A 317 30.86 -29.74 -10.71
C GLN A 317 30.61 -30.53 -9.43
N HIS A 318 29.34 -30.62 -8.99
CA HIS A 318 28.91 -31.65 -8.05
C HIS A 318 28.18 -32.74 -8.82
N SER A 319 28.84 -33.90 -8.92
CA SER A 319 28.33 -35.15 -9.46
C SER A 319 27.48 -35.88 -8.41
N LEU A 320 26.27 -36.32 -8.80
CA LEU A 320 25.51 -37.35 -8.10
C LEU A 320 25.21 -38.52 -9.06
N PRO A 321 25.08 -39.77 -8.56
CA PRO A 321 25.24 -40.98 -9.36
C PRO A 321 24.00 -41.36 -10.18
N LEU A 322 24.28 -41.94 -11.35
CA LEU A 322 23.36 -42.54 -12.31
C LEU A 322 22.67 -43.80 -11.78
N TYR A 323 21.40 -43.98 -12.16
CA TYR A 323 20.83 -45.31 -12.41
C TYR A 323 20.78 -45.53 -13.92
N GLU A 324 21.36 -46.64 -14.38
CA GLU A 324 21.39 -47.05 -15.78
C GLU A 324 20.03 -47.64 -16.23
N THR A 325 19.58 -47.26 -17.42
CA THR A 325 18.95 -48.19 -18.37
C THR A 325 19.16 -47.67 -19.80
N GLN A 326 19.60 -48.58 -20.66
CA GLN A 326 20.19 -48.39 -21.99
C GLN A 326 19.11 -48.42 -23.12
N PRO A 327 19.42 -48.22 -24.43
CA PRO A 327 19.10 -46.99 -25.15
C PRO A 327 18.27 -47.21 -26.45
N SER A 328 17.89 -46.13 -27.14
CA SER A 328 17.48 -46.20 -28.55
C SER A 328 17.78 -44.92 -29.34
N LYS A 329 18.82 -45.06 -30.19
CA LYS A 329 19.05 -44.48 -31.53
C LYS A 329 19.32 -42.97 -31.71
N LYS A 330 20.45 -42.76 -32.37
CA LYS A 330 21.17 -41.51 -32.69
C LYS A 330 20.55 -40.74 -33.87
N ALA A 331 20.66 -39.42 -33.83
CA ALA A 331 20.93 -38.59 -35.00
C ALA A 331 21.96 -37.49 -34.62
N LYS A 332 23.11 -37.49 -35.31
CA LYS A 332 24.11 -36.39 -35.38
C LYS A 332 23.52 -35.30 -36.32
N THR A 333 23.85 -34.01 -36.33
CA THR A 333 25.12 -33.28 -36.15
C THR A 333 24.80 -31.77 -36.15
N SER A 334 25.78 -30.94 -35.75
CA SER A 334 25.99 -29.53 -36.16
C SER A 334 25.86 -28.48 -35.05
N THR A 335 26.94 -28.36 -34.30
CA THR A 335 27.52 -27.12 -33.75
C THR A 335 27.38 -25.91 -34.70
N GLY A 336 26.84 -24.80 -34.21
CA GLY A 336 26.87 -23.50 -34.89
C GLY A 336 26.23 -22.41 -34.04
N GLY A 337 27.03 -21.43 -33.63
CA GLY A 337 26.68 -20.37 -32.67
C GLY A 337 25.49 -19.50 -33.11
N LEU A 338 24.63 -19.20 -32.14
CA LEU A 338 23.44 -18.36 -32.28
C LEU A 338 23.73 -16.89 -31.92
N PHE A 339 24.85 -16.37 -32.42
CA PHE A 339 25.22 -14.95 -32.36
C PHE A 339 25.53 -14.50 -33.79
N SER A 340 24.97 -13.35 -34.17
CA SER A 340 25.09 -12.66 -35.47
C SER A 340 24.20 -13.15 -36.61
N ARG A 341 23.01 -12.54 -36.73
CA ARG A 341 22.41 -12.09 -38.00
C ARG A 341 21.11 -11.35 -37.73
N MET A 342 21.15 -10.01 -37.82
CA MET A 342 20.05 -9.13 -38.26
C MET A 342 20.59 -7.71 -38.44
N PHE A 343 21.55 -7.54 -39.35
CA PHE A 343 21.95 -6.26 -39.93
C PHE A 343 22.48 -6.52 -41.35
N VAL A 344 21.60 -6.47 -42.35
CA VAL A 344 21.90 -5.95 -43.70
C VAL A 344 20.61 -5.36 -44.23
N GLY A 345 20.54 -4.03 -44.26
CA GLY A 345 19.50 -3.30 -44.97
C GLY A 345 19.70 -3.47 -46.48
N ARG A 346 18.64 -3.86 -47.18
CA ARG A 346 18.56 -3.77 -48.64
C ARG A 346 18.42 -2.29 -49.00
N GLN A 347 19.48 -1.73 -49.60
CA GLN A 347 19.34 -0.61 -50.53
C GLN A 347 18.74 -1.16 -51.83
N THR A 348 17.63 -0.59 -52.26
CA THR A 348 17.14 -0.71 -53.64
C THR A 348 17.11 0.69 -54.24
N THR A 349 18.10 0.94 -55.08
CA THR A 349 18.02 1.87 -56.21
C THR A 349 17.16 1.24 -57.30
N TYR A 350 16.18 1.96 -57.82
CA TYR A 350 16.10 2.43 -59.22
C TYR A 350 14.99 3.47 -59.32
#